data_AF-A0A7T4K4U5-F1
#
_entry.id   AF-A0A7T4K4U5-F1
#
_cell.length_a   1.000
_cell.length_b   1.000
_cell.length_c   1.000
_cell.angle_alpha   90.00
_cell.angle_beta   90.00
_cell.angle_gamma   90.00
#
_symmetry.space_group_name_H-M   'P 1'
#
loop_
_entity.id
_entity.type
_entity.pdbx_description
1 polymer ?
#
loop_
_entity_poly.entity_id
_entity_poly.type
_entity_poly.pdbx_seq_one_letter_code
_entity_poly.pdbx_strand_id
1 'polypeptide(L)'
;MKNKRLKILFRKNFKEEIAQYLPGTKVYGLPNDYTLRILYILLMYGFYTIMGLATFSLLAFSYLRKNDEYSYFLSASLIISIFTIILSAVDLISDYSKSKDTNILMTMPIKDEEIYLSKFLAIVLSKFEIFYFYILMILIYLFNKGFSFIKFFGLIINSFPIFVTSVAIISIFIMVIMRYSNIRFYKTSLKFIGYGFLLLLLGFIYFYSYRKNGDVSIIKLVTKFFLDHKDKMSLLFFHTRIYGKSLGGSGIDFIIYTFLLYIYTFLILYILAKLASKIYFDSLLGNEKRKIRKKNIKISIKKSSTIIAIFKKDFKTIIKSPVYLFPIISSMIIFTCIWGFGTIEMFDFIKKLDISNVEIYLFIIIGAFVFRFFITANDLAINSSLSREGESLYQTLTLPISPKENILGRALSINLVNLIINISFCMVLKFIIKINILVSFVIFLGFTLASLVSSFLGLLMDANSVNIHWQKERDLTKGSSQNVGYYVISGITMTIVGVFAYLIYTFTNIYVGFLFVISLIIISIIFLYKSCLKKYQKGFYDL
;
A
#
# COMPACT_ATOMS: atom_id res chain seq x y z
N MET A 1 9.15 32.69 -27.18
CA MET A 1 9.06 32.70 -25.69
C MET A 1 8.36 31.49 -25.06
N LYS A 2 7.26 30.94 -25.62
CA LYS A 2 6.50 29.80 -25.04
C LYS A 2 7.35 28.55 -24.71
N ASN A 3 8.17 28.07 -25.65
CA ASN A 3 9.03 26.88 -25.43
C ASN A 3 10.12 27.09 -24.35
N LYS A 4 10.55 28.34 -24.10
CA LYS A 4 11.60 28.61 -23.10
C LYS A 4 11.06 28.47 -21.67
N ARG A 5 9.80 28.86 -21.43
CA ARG A 5 9.15 28.78 -20.11
C ARG A 5 8.85 27.34 -19.70
N LEU A 6 8.23 26.55 -20.58
CA LEU A 6 7.97 25.13 -20.35
C LEU A 6 9.25 24.35 -20.04
N LYS A 7 10.32 24.60 -20.80
CA LYS A 7 11.62 23.94 -20.60
C LYS A 7 12.25 24.27 -19.24
N ILE A 8 12.13 25.52 -18.77
CA ILE A 8 12.65 25.94 -17.46
C ILE A 8 11.84 25.28 -16.33
N LEU A 9 10.50 25.30 -16.42
CA LEU A 9 9.63 24.66 -15.43
C LEU A 9 9.86 23.15 -15.37
N PHE A 10 9.96 22.49 -16.53
CA PHE A 10 10.28 21.07 -16.61
C PHE A 10 11.62 20.76 -15.95
N ARG A 11 12.69 21.53 -16.26
CA ARG A 11 14.00 21.34 -15.62
C ARG A 11 13.96 21.50 -14.11
N LYS A 12 13.18 22.45 -13.59
CA LYS A 12 12.98 22.63 -12.15
C LYS A 12 12.31 21.40 -11.55
N ASN A 13 11.13 21.04 -12.04
CA ASN A 13 10.35 19.93 -11.49
C ASN A 13 11.10 18.59 -11.62
N PHE A 14 11.79 18.36 -12.74
CA PHE A 14 12.57 17.15 -12.95
C PHE A 14 13.77 17.04 -12.00
N LYS A 15 14.42 18.16 -11.66
CA LYS A 15 15.48 18.17 -10.63
C LYS A 15 14.93 17.89 -9.24
N GLU A 16 13.75 18.42 -8.90
CA GLU A 16 13.08 18.14 -7.61
C GLU A 16 12.72 16.65 -7.49
N GLU A 17 12.24 16.03 -8.56
CA GLU A 17 11.96 14.60 -8.61
C GLU A 17 13.25 13.75 -8.49
N ILE A 18 14.33 14.11 -9.21
CA ILE A 18 15.60 13.37 -9.17
C ILE A 18 16.34 13.54 -7.85
N ALA A 19 16.11 14.64 -7.12
CA ALA A 19 16.74 14.85 -5.81
C ALA A 19 16.48 13.70 -4.83
N GLN A 20 15.48 12.86 -5.07
CA GLN A 20 15.20 11.63 -4.35
C GLN A 20 16.29 10.54 -4.46
N TYR A 21 17.16 10.63 -5.47
CA TYR A 21 18.18 9.63 -5.77
C TYR A 21 19.61 10.13 -5.54
N LEU A 22 19.79 11.42 -5.19
CA LEU A 22 21.11 12.02 -4.99
C LEU A 22 21.67 11.77 -3.57
N PRO A 23 23.01 11.65 -3.41
CA PRO A 23 23.64 11.57 -2.10
C PRO A 23 23.47 12.89 -1.33
N GLY A 24 23.27 12.82 -0.01
CA GLY A 24 23.13 13.99 0.87
C GLY A 24 21.72 14.60 0.94
N THR A 25 20.77 14.11 0.15
CA THR A 25 19.37 14.55 0.26
C THR A 25 18.61 13.69 1.29
N LYS A 26 17.89 14.35 2.19
CA LYS A 26 16.91 13.68 3.07
C LYS A 26 15.66 13.40 2.25
N VAL A 27 15.55 12.18 1.77
CA VAL A 27 14.50 11.77 0.85
C VAL A 27 13.38 11.09 1.61
N TYR A 28 12.19 11.62 1.42
CA TYR A 28 11.03 11.22 2.18
C TYR A 28 10.54 9.82 1.78
N GLY A 29 10.90 8.78 2.54
CA GLY A 29 10.47 7.41 2.27
C GLY A 29 11.60 6.39 2.20
N LEU A 30 12.85 6.87 2.17
CA LEU A 30 14.04 6.04 2.18
C LEU A 30 14.75 6.13 3.54
N PRO A 31 15.54 5.11 3.93
CA PRO A 31 16.38 5.18 5.12
C PRO A 31 17.30 6.42 5.10
N ASN A 32 17.50 7.01 6.27
CA ASN A 32 18.43 8.13 6.44
C ASN A 32 19.88 7.66 6.28
N ASP A 33 20.19 6.44 6.74
CA ASP A 33 21.49 5.81 6.55
C ASP A 33 21.70 5.42 5.09
N TYR A 34 22.84 5.84 4.54
CA TYR A 34 23.19 5.64 3.14
C TYR A 34 23.30 4.15 2.76
N THR A 35 23.87 3.33 3.64
CA THR A 35 24.01 1.87 3.45
C THR A 35 22.66 1.16 3.41
N LEU A 36 21.76 1.48 4.36
CA LEU A 36 20.39 0.98 4.37
C LEU A 36 19.60 1.43 3.14
N ARG A 37 19.84 2.65 2.64
CA ARG A 37 19.23 3.15 1.40
C ARG A 37 19.69 2.35 0.18
N ILE A 38 20.98 2.05 0.07
CA ILE A 38 21.51 1.19 -1.00
C ILE A 38 20.88 -0.21 -0.91
N LEU A 39 20.85 -0.80 0.28
CA LEU A 39 20.27 -2.14 0.47
C LEU A 39 18.78 -2.18 0.10
N TYR A 40 18.01 -1.15 0.50
CA TYR A 40 16.59 -1.03 0.15
C TYR A 40 16.39 -0.92 -1.36
N ILE A 41 17.18 -0.07 -2.03
CA ILE A 41 17.16 0.06 -3.50
C ILE A 41 17.50 -1.28 -4.13
N LEU A 42 18.55 -1.97 -3.66
CA LEU A 42 18.96 -3.27 -4.19
C LEU A 42 17.86 -4.33 -4.03
N LEU A 43 17.18 -4.39 -2.88
CA LEU A 43 16.04 -5.29 -2.67
C LEU A 43 14.85 -4.95 -3.56
N MET A 44 14.51 -3.67 -3.72
CA MET A 44 13.40 -3.23 -4.58
C MET A 44 13.66 -3.56 -6.06
N TYR A 45 14.84 -3.22 -6.57
CA TYR A 45 15.22 -3.54 -7.95
C TYR A 45 15.41 -5.04 -8.14
N GLY A 46 15.91 -5.77 -7.12
CA GLY A 46 15.97 -7.24 -7.11
C GLY A 46 14.59 -7.90 -7.14
N PHE A 47 13.58 -7.31 -6.49
CA PHE A 47 12.20 -7.75 -6.63
C PHE A 47 11.67 -7.49 -8.05
N TYR A 48 11.93 -6.31 -8.61
CA TYR A 48 11.52 -5.97 -9.97
C TYR A 48 12.21 -6.83 -11.04
N THR A 49 13.47 -7.24 -10.84
CA THR A 49 14.12 -8.19 -11.75
C THR A 49 13.44 -9.53 -11.73
N ILE A 50 13.23 -10.12 -10.56
CA ILE A 50 12.59 -11.43 -10.44
C ILE A 50 11.19 -11.38 -11.05
N MET A 51 10.40 -10.35 -10.72
CA MET A 51 9.04 -10.20 -11.24
C MET A 51 9.02 -9.94 -12.74
N GLY A 52 9.89 -9.05 -13.25
CA GLY A 52 9.99 -8.74 -14.68
C GLY A 52 10.46 -9.94 -15.49
N LEU A 53 11.52 -10.62 -15.03
CA LEU A 53 12.04 -11.80 -15.69
C LEU A 53 11.01 -12.93 -15.71
N ALA A 54 10.34 -13.20 -14.59
CA ALA A 54 9.28 -14.20 -14.54
C ALA A 54 8.13 -13.83 -15.49
N THR A 55 7.58 -12.62 -15.40
CA THR A 55 6.42 -12.24 -16.23
C THR A 55 6.72 -12.26 -17.73
N PHE A 56 7.82 -11.67 -18.19
CA PHE A 56 8.12 -11.62 -19.61
C PHE A 56 8.63 -12.96 -20.16
N SER A 57 9.31 -13.79 -19.36
CA SER A 57 9.70 -15.15 -19.79
C SER A 57 8.47 -16.05 -19.96
N LEU A 58 7.44 -15.88 -19.13
CA LEU A 58 6.16 -16.55 -19.29
C LEU A 58 5.43 -16.12 -20.57
N LEU A 59 5.43 -14.82 -20.88
CA LEU A 59 4.90 -14.31 -22.15
C LEU A 59 5.70 -14.84 -23.34
N ALA A 60 7.02 -14.90 -23.24
CA ALA A 60 7.88 -15.44 -24.27
C ALA A 60 7.59 -16.93 -24.54
N PHE A 61 7.48 -17.73 -23.48
CA PHE A 61 7.17 -19.16 -23.58
C PHE A 61 5.80 -19.41 -24.24
N SER A 62 4.81 -18.60 -23.91
CA SER A 62 3.42 -18.78 -24.40
C SER A 62 3.22 -18.31 -25.84
N TYR A 63 3.86 -17.22 -26.25
CA TYR A 63 3.63 -16.58 -27.55
C TYR A 63 4.81 -16.69 -28.52
N LEU A 64 6.03 -16.37 -28.09
CA LEU A 64 7.21 -16.35 -28.97
C LEU A 64 7.57 -17.76 -29.48
N ARG A 65 7.33 -18.81 -28.66
CA ARG A 65 7.52 -20.20 -29.08
C ARG A 65 6.53 -20.64 -30.18
N LYS A 66 5.36 -20.00 -30.26
CA LYS A 66 4.36 -20.20 -31.33
C LYS A 66 4.52 -19.23 -32.49
N ASN A 67 5.60 -18.45 -32.52
CA ASN A 67 5.86 -17.37 -33.48
C ASN A 67 4.80 -16.24 -33.50
N ASP A 68 4.03 -16.06 -32.43
CA ASP A 68 3.04 -14.98 -32.31
C ASP A 68 3.64 -13.74 -31.62
N GLU A 69 4.39 -12.94 -32.37
CA GLU A 69 5.04 -11.73 -31.85
C GLU A 69 4.03 -10.62 -31.50
N TYR A 70 2.94 -10.51 -32.26
CA TYR A 70 1.87 -9.55 -32.01
C TYR A 70 1.29 -9.72 -30.59
N SER A 71 0.93 -10.94 -30.23
CA SER A 71 0.36 -11.21 -28.91
C SER A 71 1.36 -11.00 -27.78
N TYR A 72 2.64 -11.30 -28.00
CA TYR A 72 3.70 -10.99 -27.04
C TYR A 72 3.78 -9.50 -26.77
N PHE A 73 3.91 -8.65 -27.80
CA PHE A 73 4.05 -7.21 -27.62
C PHE A 73 2.78 -6.55 -27.07
N LEU A 74 1.60 -7.03 -27.46
CA LEU A 74 0.34 -6.53 -26.91
C LEU A 74 0.24 -6.84 -25.41
N SER A 75 0.47 -8.09 -25.01
CA SER A 75 0.37 -8.49 -23.60
C SER A 75 1.46 -7.85 -22.74
N ALA A 76 2.69 -7.77 -23.24
CA ALA A 76 3.80 -7.12 -22.55
C ALA A 76 3.53 -5.63 -22.35
N SER A 77 3.08 -4.91 -23.39
CA SER A 77 2.74 -3.49 -23.27
C SER A 77 1.54 -3.22 -22.36
N LEU A 78 0.55 -4.13 -22.28
CA LEU A 78 -0.52 -4.06 -21.28
C LEU A 78 0.03 -4.16 -19.86
N ILE A 79 0.89 -5.14 -19.57
CA ILE A 79 1.51 -5.30 -18.24
C ILE A 79 2.32 -4.06 -17.88
N ILE A 80 3.13 -3.56 -18.80
CA ILE A 80 3.91 -2.33 -18.62
C ILE A 80 2.97 -1.15 -18.36
N SER A 81 1.89 -1.00 -19.12
CA SER A 81 0.92 0.09 -18.95
C SER A 81 0.26 0.04 -17.56
N ILE A 82 -0.18 -1.14 -17.12
CA ILE A 82 -0.75 -1.33 -15.78
C ILE A 82 0.29 -1.01 -14.69
N PHE A 83 1.53 -1.50 -14.86
CA PHE A 83 2.62 -1.23 -13.93
C PHE A 83 2.93 0.27 -13.84
N THR A 84 2.98 0.98 -14.98
CA THR A 84 3.19 2.43 -15.03
C THR A 84 2.06 3.19 -14.34
N ILE A 85 0.80 2.77 -14.52
CA ILE A 85 -0.36 3.40 -13.90
C ILE A 85 -0.29 3.27 -12.38
N ILE A 86 0.05 2.08 -11.88
CA ILE A 86 0.10 1.85 -10.44
C ILE A 86 1.23 2.65 -9.79
N LEU A 87 2.42 2.70 -10.40
CA LEU A 87 3.53 3.48 -9.85
C LEU A 87 3.29 4.99 -9.94
N SER A 88 2.70 5.47 -11.03
CA SER A 88 2.53 6.91 -11.28
C SER A 88 1.28 7.52 -10.63
N ALA A 89 0.15 6.81 -10.54
CA ALA A 89 -1.12 7.33 -10.00
C ALA A 89 -0.94 7.98 -8.62
N VAL A 90 -0.17 7.28 -7.82
CA VAL A 90 0.36 7.62 -6.51
C VAL A 90 1.00 9.00 -6.48
N ASP A 91 1.94 9.24 -7.38
CA ASP A 91 2.71 10.48 -7.40
C ASP A 91 1.95 11.62 -8.06
N LEU A 92 1.13 11.31 -9.07
CA LEU A 92 0.16 12.24 -9.64
C LEU A 92 -0.73 12.80 -8.53
N ILE A 93 -1.34 11.94 -7.68
CA ILE A 93 -2.18 12.41 -6.58
C ILE A 93 -1.38 13.26 -5.57
N SER A 94 -0.11 12.91 -5.28
CA SER A 94 0.71 13.70 -4.36
C SER A 94 1.09 15.07 -4.90
N ASP A 95 1.48 15.17 -6.15
CA ASP A 95 1.92 16.43 -6.74
C ASP A 95 0.74 17.31 -7.14
N TYR A 96 -0.39 16.70 -7.47
CA TYR A 96 -1.63 17.39 -7.80
C TYR A 96 -2.34 17.98 -6.60
N SER A 97 -1.96 17.60 -5.37
CA SER A 97 -2.53 18.31 -4.24
C SER A 97 -1.61 19.38 -3.70
N LYS A 98 -2.03 20.62 -3.95
CA LYS A 98 -1.62 21.91 -3.39
C LYS A 98 -0.26 21.88 -2.67
N SER A 99 0.80 22.17 -3.42
CA SER A 99 2.07 22.61 -2.84
C SER A 99 2.09 24.14 -2.78
N LYS A 100 2.83 24.73 -1.84
CA LYS A 100 3.00 26.19 -1.75
C LYS A 100 3.46 26.79 -3.09
N ASP A 101 4.30 26.05 -3.83
CA ASP A 101 4.82 26.47 -5.13
C ASP A 101 3.76 26.54 -6.23
N THR A 102 2.75 25.66 -6.20
CA THR A 102 1.66 25.72 -7.20
C THR A 102 0.83 26.98 -7.09
N ASN A 103 0.63 27.52 -5.88
CA ASN A 103 -0.08 28.78 -5.70
C ASN A 103 0.73 29.96 -6.25
N ILE A 104 2.05 29.96 -6.04
CA ILE A 104 2.95 31.01 -6.55
C ILE A 104 3.00 30.96 -8.08
N LEU A 105 3.05 29.77 -8.68
CA LEU A 105 3.08 29.62 -10.14
C LEU A 105 1.76 30.05 -10.79
N MET A 106 0.62 29.86 -10.11
CA MET A 106 -0.70 30.30 -10.59
C MET A 106 -0.87 31.83 -10.61
N THR A 107 -0.13 32.57 -9.79
CA THR A 107 -0.20 34.05 -9.77
C THR A 107 0.74 34.70 -10.80
N MET A 108 1.64 33.92 -11.39
CA MET A 108 2.55 34.39 -12.44
C MET A 108 1.86 34.39 -13.82
N PRO A 109 2.32 35.22 -14.79
CA PRO A 109 1.77 35.27 -16.15
C PRO A 109 2.24 34.07 -17.00
N ILE A 110 1.98 32.85 -16.52
CA ILE A 110 2.29 31.56 -17.13
C ILE A 110 0.96 30.84 -17.38
N LYS A 111 0.86 30.13 -18.50
CA LYS A 111 -0.36 29.37 -18.79
C LYS A 111 -0.46 28.15 -17.88
N ASP A 112 -1.64 27.93 -17.33
CA ASP A 112 -2.01 26.73 -16.56
C ASP A 112 -1.64 25.42 -17.26
N GLU A 113 -1.84 25.36 -18.58
CA GLU A 113 -1.45 24.23 -19.44
C GLU A 113 0.05 23.93 -19.35
N GLU A 114 0.89 24.97 -19.36
CA GLU A 114 2.37 24.85 -19.30
C GLU A 114 2.85 24.42 -17.91
N ILE A 115 2.25 24.97 -16.85
CA ILE A 115 2.55 24.59 -15.46
C ILE A 115 2.25 23.10 -15.27
N TYR A 116 1.07 22.68 -15.71
CA TYR A 116 0.64 21.31 -15.55
C TYR A 116 1.48 20.33 -16.41
N LEU A 117 1.67 20.59 -17.70
CA LEU A 117 2.44 19.71 -18.60
C LEU A 117 3.89 19.54 -18.12
N SER A 118 4.50 20.61 -17.60
CA SER A 118 5.87 20.55 -17.06
C SER A 118 6.00 19.61 -15.87
N LYS A 119 4.99 19.54 -15.00
CA LYS A 119 4.96 18.62 -13.85
C LYS A 119 4.67 17.20 -14.30
N PHE A 120 3.66 17.03 -15.14
CA PHE A 120 3.28 15.73 -15.69
C PHE A 120 4.46 15.02 -16.38
N LEU A 121 5.16 15.72 -17.29
CA LEU A 121 6.31 15.16 -17.99
C LEU A 121 7.48 14.87 -17.04
N ALA A 122 7.68 15.70 -16.00
CA ALA A 122 8.71 15.45 -15.00
C ALA A 122 8.45 14.15 -14.23
N ILE A 123 7.20 13.90 -13.81
CA ILE A 123 6.78 12.66 -13.12
C ILE A 123 6.98 11.44 -14.03
N VAL A 124 6.60 11.50 -15.30
CA VAL A 124 6.75 10.37 -16.22
C VAL A 124 8.23 10.02 -16.43
N LEU A 125 9.07 11.04 -16.64
CA LEU A 125 10.48 10.85 -16.95
C LEU A 125 11.35 10.57 -15.73
N SER A 126 10.92 10.95 -14.52
CA SER A 126 11.67 10.69 -13.29
C SER A 126 11.57 9.26 -12.78
N LYS A 127 10.63 8.46 -13.32
CA LYS A 127 10.37 7.09 -12.89
C LYS A 127 11.24 6.06 -13.58
N PHE A 128 12.47 5.92 -13.08
CA PHE A 128 13.45 4.94 -13.57
C PHE A 128 12.96 3.50 -13.46
N GLU A 129 12.07 3.18 -12.52
CA GLU A 129 11.53 1.83 -12.32
C GLU A 129 10.74 1.35 -13.55
N ILE A 130 10.03 2.26 -14.22
CA ILE A 130 9.27 1.98 -15.44
C ILE A 130 10.21 1.62 -16.59
N PHE A 131 11.27 2.43 -16.78
CA PHE A 131 12.28 2.20 -17.81
C PHE A 131 13.02 0.88 -17.55
N TYR A 132 13.37 0.61 -16.30
CA TYR A 132 14.02 -0.63 -15.90
C TYR A 132 13.17 -1.86 -16.24
N PHE A 133 11.89 -1.83 -15.87
CA PHE A 133 10.96 -2.92 -16.15
C PHE A 133 10.77 -3.13 -17.67
N TYR A 134 10.78 -2.06 -18.46
CA TYR A 134 10.73 -2.12 -19.92
C TYR A 134 12.01 -2.71 -20.54
N ILE A 135 13.18 -2.39 -20.00
CA ILE A 135 14.45 -2.97 -20.44
C ILE A 135 14.45 -4.50 -20.23
N LEU A 136 13.89 -5.00 -19.12
CA LEU A 136 13.75 -6.44 -18.89
C LEU A 136 12.91 -7.13 -19.98
N MET A 137 11.83 -6.49 -20.46
CA MET A 137 11.04 -6.99 -21.59
C MET A 137 11.90 -7.09 -22.86
N ILE A 138 12.69 -6.05 -23.17
CA ILE A 138 13.58 -6.04 -24.34
C ILE A 138 14.59 -7.18 -24.26
N LEU A 139 15.25 -7.36 -23.12
CA LEU A 139 16.27 -8.40 -22.92
C LEU A 139 15.69 -9.81 -23.15
N ILE A 140 14.50 -10.08 -22.63
CA ILE A 140 13.85 -11.39 -22.80
C ILE A 140 13.42 -11.62 -24.25
N TYR A 141 12.93 -10.59 -24.92
CA TYR A 141 12.60 -10.69 -26.34
C TYR A 141 13.85 -11.03 -27.17
N LEU A 142 14.94 -10.29 -26.97
CA LEU A 142 16.22 -10.49 -27.67
C LEU A 142 16.81 -11.89 -27.40
N PHE A 143 16.70 -12.39 -26.17
CA PHE A 143 17.18 -13.72 -25.80
C PHE A 143 16.43 -14.84 -26.54
N ASN A 144 15.12 -14.70 -26.76
CA ASN A 144 14.30 -15.75 -27.39
C ASN A 144 14.26 -15.69 -28.92
N LYS A 145 14.30 -14.49 -29.51
CA LYS A 145 14.15 -14.28 -30.97
C LYS A 145 15.43 -13.84 -31.68
N GLY A 146 16.47 -13.49 -30.94
CA GLY A 146 17.71 -12.92 -31.48
C GLY A 146 17.60 -11.42 -31.76
N PHE A 147 18.73 -10.83 -32.16
CA PHE A 147 18.84 -9.41 -32.43
C PHE A 147 18.36 -9.04 -33.84
N SER A 148 17.47 -8.06 -33.93
CA SER A 148 17.05 -7.44 -35.19
C SER A 148 17.11 -5.93 -35.04
N PHE A 149 17.85 -5.27 -35.95
CA PHE A 149 18.13 -3.85 -35.87
C PHE A 149 16.85 -3.00 -35.89
N ILE A 150 15.96 -3.23 -36.86
CA ILE A 150 14.69 -2.52 -37.00
C ILE A 150 13.80 -2.67 -35.75
N LYS A 151 13.68 -3.89 -35.22
CA LYS A 151 12.84 -4.15 -34.05
C LYS A 151 13.42 -3.56 -32.77
N PHE A 152 14.73 -3.58 -32.61
CA PHE A 152 15.41 -2.96 -31.46
C PHE A 152 15.21 -1.44 -31.44
N PHE A 153 15.38 -0.76 -32.58
CA PHE A 153 15.08 0.66 -32.69
C PHE A 153 13.60 0.97 -32.47
N GLY A 154 12.71 0.12 -32.99
CA GLY A 154 11.27 0.22 -32.74
C GLY A 154 10.91 0.14 -31.27
N LEU A 155 11.54 -0.79 -30.52
CA LEU A 155 11.36 -0.93 -29.08
C LEU A 155 11.81 0.34 -28.32
N ILE A 156 12.92 0.95 -28.72
CA ILE A 156 13.40 2.18 -28.09
C ILE A 156 12.48 3.36 -28.40
N ILE A 157 12.14 3.58 -29.67
CA ILE A 157 11.32 4.70 -30.12
C ILE A 157 9.93 4.64 -29.49
N ASN A 158 9.28 3.47 -29.52
CA ASN A 158 7.91 3.31 -29.02
C ASN A 158 7.79 3.26 -27.50
N SER A 159 8.91 3.22 -26.76
CA SER A 159 8.90 3.22 -25.28
C SER A 159 8.24 4.47 -24.70
N PHE A 160 8.60 5.65 -25.22
CA PHE A 160 8.11 6.93 -24.73
C PHE A 160 6.58 7.07 -24.88
N PRO A 161 5.99 6.81 -26.07
CA PRO A 161 4.56 6.73 -26.24
C PRO A 161 3.80 5.86 -25.23
N ILE A 162 4.31 4.65 -24.93
CA ILE A 162 3.65 3.71 -24.01
C ILE A 162 3.55 4.32 -22.61
N PHE A 163 4.66 4.83 -22.08
CA PHE A 163 4.69 5.38 -20.73
C PHE A 163 3.82 6.63 -20.64
N VAL A 164 3.98 7.56 -21.57
CA VAL A 164 3.28 8.84 -21.55
C VAL A 164 1.77 8.66 -21.66
N THR A 165 1.30 7.80 -22.56
CA THR A 165 -0.14 7.56 -22.72
C THR A 165 -0.77 6.88 -21.52
N SER A 166 -0.10 5.88 -20.96
CA SER A 166 -0.59 5.15 -19.79
C SER A 166 -0.78 6.08 -18.59
N VAL A 167 0.20 6.94 -18.33
CA VAL A 167 0.14 7.93 -17.25
C VAL A 167 -0.86 9.05 -17.56
N ALA A 168 -1.01 9.44 -18.82
CA ALA A 168 -1.97 10.46 -19.23
C ALA A 168 -3.43 10.00 -19.01
N ILE A 169 -3.76 8.76 -19.37
CA ILE A 169 -5.10 8.20 -19.18
C ILE A 169 -5.47 8.24 -17.69
N ILE A 170 -4.61 7.74 -16.81
CA ILE A 170 -4.92 7.72 -15.37
C ILE A 170 -4.97 9.14 -14.78
N SER A 171 -4.14 10.06 -15.27
CA SER A 171 -4.15 11.44 -14.80
C SER A 171 -5.50 12.14 -15.07
N ILE A 172 -6.12 11.92 -16.23
CA ILE A 172 -7.45 12.44 -16.54
C ILE A 172 -8.48 11.92 -15.51
N PHE A 173 -8.48 10.62 -15.23
CA PHE A 173 -9.36 10.03 -14.22
C PHE A 173 -9.12 10.64 -12.84
N ILE A 174 -7.86 10.76 -12.41
CA ILE A 174 -7.50 11.36 -11.11
C ILE A 174 -7.99 12.81 -11.01
N MET A 175 -7.81 13.62 -12.05
CA MET A 175 -8.30 15.00 -12.06
C MET A 175 -9.81 15.10 -11.89
N VAL A 176 -10.57 14.30 -12.63
CA VAL A 176 -12.03 14.28 -12.55
C VAL A 176 -12.47 13.91 -11.14
N ILE A 177 -11.84 12.88 -10.56
CA ILE A 177 -12.13 12.44 -9.20
C ILE A 177 -11.76 13.54 -8.18
N MET A 178 -10.62 14.21 -8.33
CA MET A 178 -10.16 15.29 -7.46
C MET A 178 -11.02 16.58 -7.52
N ARG A 179 -11.80 16.74 -8.59
CA ARG A 179 -12.79 17.83 -8.72
C ARG A 179 -13.94 17.63 -7.74
N TYR A 180 -14.47 16.41 -7.65
CA TYR A 180 -15.67 16.10 -6.87
C TYR A 180 -15.38 15.55 -5.48
N SER A 181 -14.19 14.98 -5.27
CA SER A 181 -13.79 14.35 -4.02
C SER A 181 -12.57 15.00 -3.40
N ASN A 182 -12.54 15.03 -2.07
CA ASN A 182 -11.41 15.53 -1.28
C ASN A 182 -10.30 14.47 -1.14
N ILE A 183 -10.08 13.67 -2.18
CA ILE A 183 -9.09 12.58 -2.27
C ILE A 183 -7.65 13.04 -2.02
N ARG A 184 -7.41 14.36 -2.07
CA ARG A 184 -6.16 15.03 -1.69
C ARG A 184 -5.73 14.79 -0.25
N PHE A 185 -6.66 14.44 0.65
CA PHE A 185 -6.36 14.05 2.02
C PHE A 185 -6.07 12.55 2.16
N TYR A 186 -6.41 11.78 1.12
CA TYR A 186 -6.29 10.33 1.05
C TYR A 186 -5.20 9.87 0.07
N LYS A 187 -4.26 10.76 -0.30
CA LYS A 187 -3.14 10.43 -1.22
C LYS A 187 -2.49 9.13 -0.80
N THR A 188 -2.17 9.05 0.49
CA THR A 188 -1.49 7.91 1.07
C THR A 188 -2.36 6.65 1.06
N SER A 189 -3.68 6.72 1.34
CA SER A 189 -4.55 5.54 1.17
C SER A 189 -4.65 5.09 -0.27
N LEU A 190 -4.63 5.99 -1.26
CA LEU A 190 -4.70 5.56 -2.66
C LEU A 190 -3.41 4.90 -3.13
N LYS A 191 -2.23 5.41 -2.70
CA LYS A 191 -0.93 4.72 -2.90
C LYS A 191 -1.02 3.28 -2.40
N PHE A 192 -1.60 3.15 -1.24
CA PHE A 192 -1.68 1.93 -0.51
C PHE A 192 -2.81 0.98 -0.96
N ILE A 193 -3.97 1.48 -1.38
CA ILE A 193 -5.02 0.71 -2.06
C ILE A 193 -4.49 0.15 -3.38
N GLY A 194 -3.69 0.92 -4.13
CA GLY A 194 -3.03 0.45 -5.34
C GLY A 194 -2.08 -0.73 -5.07
N TYR A 195 -1.19 -0.61 -4.08
CA TYR A 195 -0.29 -1.71 -3.70
C TYR A 195 -1.03 -2.91 -3.08
N GLY A 196 -2.04 -2.66 -2.24
CA GLY A 196 -2.88 -3.69 -1.64
C GLY A 196 -3.72 -4.44 -2.68
N PHE A 197 -4.21 -3.74 -3.71
CA PHE A 197 -4.88 -4.34 -4.85
C PHE A 197 -3.93 -5.18 -5.70
N LEU A 198 -2.69 -4.74 -5.91
CA LEU A 198 -1.67 -5.51 -6.62
C LEU A 198 -1.26 -6.78 -5.84
N LEU A 199 -1.10 -6.67 -4.53
CA LEU A 199 -0.88 -7.82 -3.64
C LEU A 199 -2.07 -8.77 -3.60
N LEU A 200 -3.30 -8.25 -3.56
CA LEU A 200 -4.53 -9.05 -3.66
C LEU A 200 -4.66 -9.74 -5.01
N LEU A 201 -4.31 -9.07 -6.12
CA LEU A 201 -4.27 -9.68 -7.45
C LEU A 201 -3.25 -10.81 -7.51
N LEU A 202 -2.04 -10.61 -6.99
CA LEU A 202 -1.01 -11.65 -6.89
C LEU A 202 -1.49 -12.82 -6.02
N GLY A 203 -2.07 -12.53 -4.86
CA GLY A 203 -2.66 -13.53 -3.97
C GLY A 203 -3.82 -14.28 -4.61
N PHE A 204 -4.67 -13.61 -5.41
CA PHE A 204 -5.80 -14.21 -6.10
C PHE A 204 -5.38 -15.08 -7.29
N ILE A 205 -4.39 -14.62 -8.07
CA ILE A 205 -3.76 -15.38 -9.15
C ILE A 205 -3.17 -16.68 -8.61
N TYR A 206 -2.48 -16.60 -7.47
CA TYR A 206 -1.91 -17.77 -6.81
C TYR A 206 -2.99 -18.69 -6.22
N PHE A 207 -3.98 -18.13 -5.50
CA PHE A 207 -5.10 -18.88 -4.92
C PHE A 207 -5.89 -19.67 -5.97
N TYR A 208 -6.17 -19.05 -7.11
CA TYR A 208 -6.90 -19.70 -8.20
C TYR A 208 -6.04 -20.76 -8.91
N SER A 209 -4.71 -20.58 -8.96
CA SER A 209 -3.80 -21.60 -9.48
C SER A 209 -3.76 -22.86 -8.64
N TYR A 210 -3.89 -22.76 -7.32
CA TYR A 210 -3.79 -23.90 -6.43
C TYR A 210 -5.10 -24.71 -6.36
N ARG A 211 -6.26 -24.05 -6.55
CA ARG A 211 -7.59 -24.70 -6.48
C ARG A 211 -7.86 -25.70 -7.62
N LYS A 212 -7.12 -25.65 -8.72
CA LYS A 212 -7.16 -26.67 -9.78
C LYS A 212 -5.93 -27.57 -9.63
N ASN A 213 -6.10 -28.68 -8.89
CA ASN A 213 -5.17 -29.81 -8.74
C ASN A 213 -3.98 -29.78 -9.71
N GLY A 214 -2.78 -29.50 -9.21
CA GLY A 214 -1.45 -29.99 -9.66
C GLY A 214 -0.98 -29.87 -11.11
N ASP A 215 -1.84 -30.03 -12.12
CA ASP A 215 -1.48 -30.23 -13.53
C ASP A 215 -1.61 -28.96 -14.39
N VAL A 216 -2.26 -27.93 -13.88
CA VAL A 216 -2.36 -26.64 -14.56
C VAL A 216 -1.35 -25.72 -13.92
N SER A 217 -0.14 -25.69 -14.49
CA SER A 217 0.86 -24.70 -14.15
C SER A 217 0.22 -23.31 -14.06
N ILE A 218 0.54 -22.54 -13.00
CA ILE A 218 0.17 -21.11 -12.80
C ILE A 218 0.18 -20.35 -14.14
N ILE A 219 1.19 -20.70 -14.93
CA ILE A 219 1.46 -20.33 -16.30
C ILE A 219 0.27 -20.54 -17.23
N LYS A 220 -0.29 -21.74 -17.38
CA LYS A 220 -1.42 -22.04 -18.29
C LYS A 220 -2.70 -21.29 -17.91
N LEU A 221 -2.91 -21.02 -16.62
CA LEU A 221 -4.12 -20.39 -16.14
C LEU A 221 -4.07 -18.87 -16.27
N VAL A 222 -2.97 -18.25 -15.85
CA VAL A 222 -2.71 -16.81 -16.04
C VAL A 222 -2.69 -16.51 -17.53
N THR A 223 -1.98 -17.32 -18.32
CA THR A 223 -2.00 -17.17 -19.78
C THR A 223 -3.41 -17.33 -20.33
N LYS A 224 -4.21 -18.31 -19.88
CA LYS A 224 -5.60 -18.46 -20.33
C LYS A 224 -6.49 -17.27 -19.94
N PHE A 225 -6.38 -16.73 -18.72
CA PHE A 225 -7.14 -15.55 -18.31
C PHE A 225 -6.79 -14.31 -19.16
N PHE A 226 -5.49 -14.08 -19.38
CA PHE A 226 -5.00 -13.01 -20.25
C PHE A 226 -5.39 -13.23 -21.71
N LEU A 227 -5.40 -14.48 -22.21
CA LEU A 227 -5.83 -14.84 -23.55
C LEU A 227 -7.33 -14.61 -23.75
N ASP A 228 -8.16 -15.13 -22.84
CA ASP A 228 -9.63 -15.07 -22.91
C ASP A 228 -10.15 -13.62 -22.81
N HIS A 229 -9.41 -12.73 -22.15
CA HIS A 229 -9.80 -11.33 -21.97
C HIS A 229 -8.92 -10.33 -22.73
N LYS A 230 -7.98 -10.79 -23.56
CA LYS A 230 -7.03 -9.95 -24.31
C LYS A 230 -7.75 -8.88 -25.12
N ASP A 231 -8.78 -9.28 -25.87
CA ASP A 231 -9.50 -8.37 -26.74
C ASP A 231 -10.29 -7.33 -25.96
N LYS A 232 -10.95 -7.74 -24.86
CA LYS A 232 -11.71 -6.83 -23.98
C LYS A 232 -10.80 -5.85 -23.22
N MET A 233 -9.64 -6.29 -22.76
CA MET A 233 -8.67 -5.43 -22.06
C MET A 233 -7.93 -4.49 -23.02
N SER A 234 -7.69 -4.92 -24.26
CA SER A 234 -7.07 -4.09 -25.31
C SER A 234 -7.97 -2.94 -25.77
N LEU A 235 -9.29 -3.01 -25.54
CA LEU A 235 -10.23 -1.91 -25.81
C LEU A 235 -10.09 -0.76 -24.80
N LEU A 236 -9.78 -1.07 -23.54
CA LEU A 236 -9.54 -0.04 -22.49
C LEU A 236 -8.19 0.66 -22.68
N PHE A 237 -7.18 -0.05 -23.20
CA PHE A 237 -5.85 0.48 -23.47
C PHE A 237 -5.50 0.41 -24.96
N PHE A 238 -6.18 1.23 -25.77
CA PHE A 238 -6.05 1.22 -27.22
C PHE A 238 -4.59 1.37 -27.72
N HIS A 239 -3.74 2.12 -27.01
CA HIS A 239 -2.32 2.28 -27.35
C HIS A 239 -1.53 0.97 -27.34
N THR A 240 -1.90 0.01 -26.49
CA THR A 240 -1.22 -1.30 -26.41
C THR A 240 -1.50 -2.18 -27.64
N ARG A 241 -2.69 -2.03 -28.23
CA ARG A 241 -3.06 -2.72 -29.48
C ARG A 241 -2.27 -2.16 -30.66
N ILE A 242 -2.15 -0.83 -30.75
CA ILE A 242 -1.34 -0.15 -31.77
C ILE A 242 0.12 -0.55 -31.63
N TYR A 243 0.64 -0.57 -30.40
CA TYR A 243 2.01 -0.99 -30.11
C TYR A 243 2.28 -2.44 -30.53
N GLY A 244 1.37 -3.37 -30.19
CA GLY A 244 1.47 -4.76 -30.62
C GLY A 244 1.53 -4.91 -32.14
N LYS A 245 0.70 -4.15 -32.88
CA LYS A 245 0.69 -4.17 -34.35
C LYS A 245 1.94 -3.53 -34.96
N SER A 246 2.50 -2.51 -34.32
CA SER A 246 3.75 -1.89 -34.76
C SER A 246 4.91 -2.89 -34.75
N LEU A 247 5.12 -3.60 -33.64
CA LEU A 247 6.29 -4.48 -33.52
C LEU A 247 6.06 -5.92 -34.01
N GLY A 248 4.81 -6.39 -34.04
CA GLY A 248 4.45 -7.72 -34.52
C GLY A 248 4.03 -7.80 -35.99
N GLY A 249 3.94 -6.66 -36.68
CA GLY A 249 3.57 -6.57 -38.10
C GLY A 249 4.75 -6.61 -39.07
N SER A 250 4.46 -6.47 -40.36
CA SER A 250 5.48 -6.31 -41.41
C SER A 250 6.25 -4.99 -41.24
N GLY A 251 7.36 -4.79 -41.99
CA GLY A 251 8.16 -3.55 -41.91
C GLY A 251 7.37 -2.28 -42.24
N ILE A 252 6.35 -2.38 -43.10
CA ILE A 252 5.45 -1.27 -43.45
C ILE A 252 4.46 -1.00 -42.31
N ASP A 253 3.90 -2.06 -41.73
CA ASP A 253 3.02 -1.96 -40.56
C ASP A 253 3.74 -1.29 -39.38
N PHE A 254 5.02 -1.60 -39.17
CA PHE A 254 5.85 -0.97 -38.15
C PHE A 254 5.84 0.56 -38.28
N ILE A 255 6.04 1.10 -39.48
CA ILE A 255 6.08 2.56 -39.70
C ILE A 255 4.69 3.16 -39.47
N ILE A 256 3.65 2.58 -40.07
CA ILE A 256 2.27 3.10 -40.00
C ILE A 256 1.76 3.10 -38.56
N TYR A 257 1.88 1.99 -37.85
CA TYR A 257 1.36 1.88 -36.48
C TYR A 257 2.23 2.65 -35.48
N THR A 258 3.55 2.79 -35.71
CA THR A 258 4.38 3.69 -34.90
C THR A 258 3.92 5.14 -35.06
N PHE A 259 3.70 5.60 -36.29
CA PHE A 259 3.20 6.95 -36.54
C PHE A 259 1.82 7.17 -35.89
N LEU A 260 0.91 6.20 -36.03
CA LEU A 260 -0.41 6.23 -35.41
C LEU A 260 -0.33 6.27 -33.88
N LEU A 261 0.61 5.54 -33.28
CA LEU A 261 0.88 5.57 -31.84
C LEU A 261 1.24 6.99 -31.39
N TYR A 262 2.14 7.67 -32.11
CA TYR A 262 2.52 9.05 -31.79
C TYR A 262 1.36 10.03 -31.94
N ILE A 263 0.56 9.92 -33.01
CA ILE A 263 -0.65 10.75 -33.17
C ILE A 263 -1.58 10.57 -31.97
N TYR A 264 -1.82 9.31 -31.57
CA TYR A 264 -2.67 8.99 -30.43
C TYR A 264 -2.11 9.60 -29.13
N THR A 265 -0.79 9.52 -28.91
CA THR A 265 -0.17 10.11 -27.71
C THR A 265 -0.29 11.63 -27.67
N PHE A 266 -0.08 12.28 -28.82
CA PHE A 266 -0.20 13.73 -28.93
C PHE A 266 -1.64 14.20 -28.71
N LEU A 267 -2.62 13.48 -29.27
CA LEU A 267 -4.05 13.75 -29.07
C LEU A 267 -4.43 13.68 -27.59
N ILE A 268 -4.01 12.62 -26.89
CA ILE A 268 -4.28 12.47 -25.45
C ILE A 268 -3.63 13.59 -24.65
N LEU A 269 -2.36 13.91 -24.92
CA LEU A 269 -1.66 15.00 -24.24
C LEU A 269 -2.34 16.35 -24.45
N TYR A 270 -2.84 16.60 -25.66
CA TYR A 270 -3.57 17.82 -25.99
C TYR A 270 -4.88 17.91 -25.19
N ILE A 271 -5.68 16.83 -25.17
CA ILE A 271 -6.92 16.74 -24.37
C ILE A 271 -6.61 16.99 -22.89
N LEU A 272 -5.58 16.33 -22.39
CA LEU A 272 -5.16 16.40 -21.00
C LEU A 272 -4.67 17.80 -20.60
N ALA A 273 -3.93 18.49 -21.47
CA ALA A 273 -3.54 19.89 -21.25
C ALA A 273 -4.77 20.83 -21.16
N LYS A 274 -5.77 20.62 -22.03
CA LYS A 274 -7.03 21.40 -22.03
C LYS A 274 -7.92 21.11 -20.82
N LEU A 275 -7.97 19.86 -20.37
CA LEU A 275 -8.71 19.48 -19.18
C LEU A 275 -8.03 19.99 -17.91
N ALA A 276 -6.70 20.01 -17.87
CA ALA A 276 -5.95 20.49 -16.72
C ALA A 276 -6.28 21.96 -16.39
N SER A 277 -6.29 22.86 -17.39
CA SER A 277 -6.61 24.27 -17.15
C SER A 277 -8.00 24.48 -16.55
N LYS A 278 -9.01 23.71 -16.99
CA LYS A 278 -10.39 23.85 -16.50
C LYS A 278 -10.69 23.07 -15.22
N ILE A 279 -10.22 21.84 -15.08
CA ILE A 279 -10.65 20.93 -14.02
C ILE A 279 -9.68 20.96 -12.84
N TYR A 280 -8.38 20.90 -13.13
CA TYR A 280 -7.36 20.80 -12.08
C TYR A 280 -7.23 22.11 -11.30
N PHE A 281 -7.15 23.26 -11.96
CA PHE A 281 -7.02 24.56 -11.29
C PHE A 281 -8.31 25.01 -10.58
N ASP A 282 -9.48 24.80 -11.17
CA ASP A 282 -10.77 25.05 -10.48
C ASP A 282 -10.91 24.21 -9.21
N SER A 283 -10.42 22.97 -9.22
CA SER A 283 -10.42 22.12 -8.02
C SER A 283 -9.54 22.71 -6.90
N LEU A 284 -8.47 23.44 -7.23
CA LEU A 284 -7.54 24.03 -6.27
C LEU A 284 -8.06 25.35 -5.67
N LEU A 285 -8.80 26.13 -6.46
CA LEU A 285 -9.40 27.42 -6.07
C LEU A 285 -10.77 27.27 -5.36
N GLY A 286 -11.61 26.32 -5.80
CA GLY A 286 -12.99 26.17 -5.32
C GLY A 286 -13.16 25.84 -3.83
N ASN A 287 -12.11 25.31 -3.18
CA ASN A 287 -12.16 24.94 -1.76
C ASN A 287 -11.87 26.10 -0.79
N GLU A 288 -11.25 27.19 -1.23
CA GLU A 288 -11.08 28.39 -0.39
C GLU A 288 -12.41 29.12 -0.19
N LYS A 289 -13.22 29.21 -1.25
CA LYS A 289 -14.59 29.74 -1.18
C LYS A 289 -15.51 28.91 -0.26
N ARG A 290 -15.27 27.59 -0.15
CA ARG A 290 -16.02 26.70 0.77
C ARG A 290 -15.56 26.81 2.23
N LYS A 291 -14.30 27.12 2.52
CA LYS A 291 -13.81 27.31 3.90
C LYS A 291 -14.33 28.61 4.53
N ILE A 292 -14.44 29.67 3.75
CA ILE A 292 -14.91 30.98 4.22
C ILE A 292 -16.43 30.95 4.55
N ARG A 293 -17.19 30.03 3.95
CA ARG A 293 -18.62 29.82 4.21
C ARG A 293 -18.96 28.83 5.34
N LYS A 294 -18.03 28.53 6.27
CA LYS A 294 -18.41 27.77 7.46
C LYS A 294 -19.10 28.68 8.47
N LYS A 295 -20.44 28.63 8.40
CA LYS A 295 -21.45 28.96 9.42
C LYS A 295 -20.88 29.11 10.84
N ASN A 296 -21.33 30.14 11.54
CA ASN A 296 -21.37 30.20 13.00
C ASN A 296 -21.99 28.91 13.55
N ILE A 297 -21.15 27.93 13.89
CA ILE A 297 -21.58 26.69 14.55
C ILE A 297 -21.80 27.07 16.00
N LYS A 298 -23.06 27.11 16.45
CA LYS A 298 -23.39 27.11 17.87
C LYS A 298 -22.81 25.81 18.46
N ILE A 299 -21.70 25.92 19.18
CA ILE A 299 -21.06 24.79 19.85
C ILE A 299 -21.97 24.42 21.03
N SER A 300 -22.77 23.36 20.86
CA SER A 300 -23.52 22.79 21.98
C SER A 300 -22.54 22.06 22.89
N ILE A 301 -22.21 22.65 24.04
CA ILE A 301 -21.32 22.05 25.04
C ILE A 301 -22.13 20.98 25.78
N LYS A 302 -22.12 19.75 25.29
CA LYS A 302 -22.60 18.59 26.06
C LYS A 302 -21.44 18.02 26.87
N LYS A 303 -21.59 17.92 28.19
CA LYS A 303 -20.62 17.22 29.06
C LYS A 303 -20.58 15.74 28.67
N SER A 304 -19.49 15.30 28.05
CA SER A 304 -19.16 13.88 27.89
C SER A 304 -18.13 13.46 28.92
N SER A 305 -18.07 12.17 29.27
CA SER A 305 -16.96 11.68 30.08
C SER A 305 -15.62 11.92 29.38
N THR A 306 -14.59 12.18 30.18
CA THR A 306 -13.21 12.43 29.72
C THR A 306 -12.70 11.28 28.85
N ILE A 307 -12.95 10.03 29.25
CA ILE A 307 -12.61 8.81 28.50
C ILE A 307 -13.22 8.86 27.09
N ILE A 308 -14.52 9.17 26.97
CA ILE A 308 -15.22 9.22 25.68
C ILE A 308 -14.71 10.38 24.82
N ALA A 309 -14.34 11.51 25.43
CA ALA A 309 -13.78 12.65 24.70
C ALA A 309 -12.42 12.31 24.08
N ILE A 310 -11.51 11.68 24.86
CA ILE A 310 -10.19 11.23 24.40
C ILE A 310 -10.35 10.16 23.32
N PHE A 311 -11.20 9.17 23.55
CA PHE A 311 -11.55 8.13 22.59
C PHE A 311 -12.02 8.73 21.26
N LYS A 312 -13.00 9.65 21.27
CA LYS A 312 -13.54 10.26 20.05
C LYS A 312 -12.49 11.10 19.33
N LYS A 313 -11.64 11.81 20.07
CA LYS A 313 -10.54 12.59 19.50
C LYS A 313 -9.58 11.68 18.74
N ASP A 314 -9.06 10.65 19.42
CA ASP A 314 -8.05 9.76 18.86
C ASP A 314 -8.61 8.89 17.72
N PHE A 315 -9.79 8.31 17.89
CA PHE A 315 -10.48 7.52 16.85
C PHE A 315 -10.71 8.34 15.57
N LYS A 316 -11.12 9.61 15.70
CA LYS A 316 -11.33 10.50 14.56
C LYS A 316 -10.01 10.82 13.85
N THR A 317 -8.91 10.96 14.59
CA THR A 317 -7.57 11.15 14.00
C THR A 317 -7.15 9.93 13.20
N ILE A 318 -7.34 8.72 13.74
CA ILE A 318 -7.01 7.46 13.05
C ILE A 318 -7.82 7.31 11.75
N ILE A 319 -9.14 7.52 11.80
CA ILE A 319 -9.99 7.35 10.60
C ILE A 319 -9.74 8.44 9.56
N LYS A 320 -9.45 9.67 9.99
CA LYS A 320 -9.19 10.79 9.09
C LYS A 320 -7.92 10.57 8.28
N SER A 321 -6.90 9.94 8.89
CA SER A 321 -5.64 9.67 8.21
C SER A 321 -5.47 8.18 7.89
N PRO A 322 -5.49 7.82 6.60
CA PRO A 322 -5.29 6.44 6.15
C PRO A 322 -3.89 5.88 6.44
N VAL A 323 -2.93 6.77 6.73
CA VAL A 323 -1.55 6.42 7.06
C VAL A 323 -1.51 5.47 8.26
N TYR A 324 -2.46 5.62 9.19
CA TYR A 324 -2.51 4.83 10.41
C TYR A 324 -3.18 3.46 10.25
N LEU A 325 -4.12 3.33 9.30
CA LEU A 325 -4.87 2.09 9.08
C LEU A 325 -4.14 1.11 8.15
N PHE A 326 -3.43 1.65 7.16
CA PHE A 326 -2.92 0.82 6.09
C PHE A 326 -1.83 -0.18 6.49
N PRO A 327 -0.84 0.16 7.33
CA PRO A 327 0.20 -0.80 7.72
C PRO A 327 -0.39 -2.10 8.26
N ILE A 328 -1.47 -2.02 9.04
CA ILE A 328 -2.17 -3.17 9.62
C ILE A 328 -2.90 -3.99 8.56
N ILE A 329 -3.58 -3.32 7.64
CA ILE A 329 -4.30 -4.00 6.55
C ILE A 329 -3.29 -4.69 5.63
N SER A 330 -2.18 -4.00 5.32
CA SER A 330 -1.10 -4.53 4.49
C SER A 330 -0.39 -5.69 5.16
N SER A 331 -0.05 -5.57 6.44
CA SER A 331 0.59 -6.65 7.20
C SER A 331 -0.35 -7.84 7.32
N MET A 332 -1.65 -7.64 7.57
CA MET A 332 -2.63 -8.73 7.52
C MET A 332 -2.65 -9.42 6.16
N ILE A 333 -2.70 -8.70 5.05
CA ILE A 333 -2.70 -9.31 3.72
C ILE A 333 -1.38 -10.07 3.48
N ILE A 334 -0.24 -9.43 3.75
CA ILE A 334 1.09 -10.04 3.55
C ILE A 334 1.26 -11.29 4.40
N PHE A 335 0.96 -11.24 5.70
CA PHE A 335 1.08 -12.40 6.58
C PHE A 335 0.08 -13.49 6.24
N THR A 336 -1.14 -13.14 5.81
CA THR A 336 -2.10 -14.13 5.30
C THR A 336 -1.59 -14.79 4.03
N CYS A 337 -0.94 -14.03 3.14
CA CYS A 337 -0.29 -14.57 1.97
C CYS A 337 0.90 -15.46 2.38
N ILE A 338 1.83 -15.01 3.22
CA ILE A 338 3.01 -15.78 3.67
C ILE A 338 2.61 -17.06 4.40
N TRP A 339 1.72 -16.97 5.40
CA TRP A 339 1.24 -18.14 6.12
C TRP A 339 0.37 -19.02 5.23
N GLY A 340 -0.44 -18.41 4.35
CA GLY A 340 -1.16 -19.13 3.31
C GLY A 340 -0.24 -19.88 2.35
N PHE A 341 0.89 -19.29 1.93
CA PHE A 341 1.87 -19.92 1.04
C PHE A 341 2.54 -21.15 1.67
N GLY A 342 2.70 -21.17 3.00
CA GLY A 342 3.26 -22.32 3.73
C GLY A 342 2.23 -23.34 4.23
N THR A 343 0.93 -23.00 4.27
CA THR A 343 -0.07 -23.81 4.99
C THR A 343 -1.46 -23.85 4.33
N ILE A 344 -1.56 -23.94 3.00
CA ILE A 344 -2.85 -24.30 2.36
C ILE A 344 -3.37 -25.63 2.93
N GLU A 345 -2.47 -26.54 3.30
CA GLU A 345 -2.79 -27.73 4.08
C GLU A 345 -3.46 -27.42 5.41
N MET A 346 -3.10 -26.35 6.14
CA MET A 346 -3.82 -25.95 7.35
C MET A 346 -5.25 -25.51 7.06
N PHE A 347 -5.50 -24.77 5.98
CA PHE A 347 -6.86 -24.33 5.69
C PHE A 347 -7.76 -25.48 5.23
N ASP A 348 -7.22 -26.43 4.47
CA ASP A 348 -7.95 -27.65 4.11
C ASP A 348 -8.05 -28.63 5.28
N PHE A 349 -7.06 -28.67 6.17
CA PHE A 349 -7.15 -29.34 7.47
C PHE A 349 -8.29 -28.73 8.29
N ILE A 350 -8.32 -27.40 8.50
CA ILE A 350 -9.40 -26.68 9.21
C ILE A 350 -10.79 -26.97 8.62
N LYS A 351 -10.92 -27.16 7.30
CA LYS A 351 -12.19 -27.56 6.68
C LYS A 351 -12.57 -29.02 6.95
N LYS A 352 -11.58 -29.90 7.06
CA LYS A 352 -11.74 -31.34 7.31
C LYS A 352 -11.80 -31.69 8.79
N LEU A 353 -11.47 -30.75 9.67
CA LEU A 353 -11.53 -30.92 11.11
C LEU A 353 -12.97 -31.18 11.54
N ASP A 354 -13.16 -32.23 12.33
CA ASP A 354 -14.46 -32.58 12.90
C ASP A 354 -14.97 -31.45 13.79
N ILE A 355 -16.01 -30.79 13.31
CA ILE A 355 -16.64 -29.60 13.91
C ILE A 355 -17.26 -29.93 15.30
N SER A 356 -17.38 -31.23 15.63
CA SER A 356 -17.89 -31.76 16.90
C SER A 356 -16.89 -31.76 18.05
N ASN A 357 -15.57 -31.71 17.79
CA ASN A 357 -14.58 -31.76 18.85
C ASN A 357 -14.25 -30.33 19.39
N VAL A 358 -14.58 -30.10 20.66
CA VAL A 358 -14.35 -28.82 21.37
C VAL A 358 -12.86 -28.44 21.41
N GLU A 359 -11.97 -29.43 21.47
CA GLU A 359 -10.52 -29.22 21.60
C GLU A 359 -9.91 -28.51 20.39
N ILE A 360 -10.44 -28.77 19.20
CA ILE A 360 -10.01 -28.14 17.95
C ILE A 360 -10.24 -26.63 18.00
N TYR A 361 -11.36 -26.19 18.58
CA TYR A 361 -11.65 -24.76 18.71
C TYR A 361 -10.63 -24.06 19.61
N LEU A 362 -10.16 -24.72 20.68
CA LEU A 362 -9.13 -24.15 21.56
C LEU A 362 -7.80 -23.90 20.82
N PHE A 363 -7.39 -24.84 19.98
CA PHE A 363 -6.21 -24.66 19.12
C PHE A 363 -6.39 -23.53 18.11
N ILE A 364 -7.58 -23.40 17.52
CA ILE A 364 -7.88 -22.31 16.58
C ILE A 364 -7.82 -20.94 17.27
N ILE A 365 -8.30 -20.81 18.50
CA ILE A 365 -8.20 -19.56 19.28
C ILE A 365 -6.73 -19.19 19.51
N ILE A 366 -5.92 -20.14 19.98
CA ILE A 366 -4.49 -19.90 20.25
C ILE A 366 -3.77 -19.55 18.94
N GLY A 367 -3.99 -20.31 17.86
CA GLY A 367 -3.37 -20.05 16.56
C GLY A 367 -3.76 -18.67 16.00
N ALA A 368 -5.04 -18.31 16.10
CA ALA A 368 -5.53 -16.99 15.70
C ALA A 368 -4.91 -15.87 16.55
N PHE A 369 -4.80 -16.07 17.87
CA PHE A 369 -4.13 -15.14 18.77
C PHE A 369 -2.67 -14.94 18.37
N VAL A 370 -1.90 -16.01 18.15
CA VAL A 370 -0.47 -15.95 17.77
C VAL A 370 -0.31 -15.19 16.47
N PHE A 371 -1.09 -15.56 15.45
CA PHE A 371 -1.06 -14.92 14.14
C PHE A 371 -1.34 -13.41 14.24
N ARG A 372 -2.40 -13.03 14.97
CA ARG A 372 -2.78 -11.63 15.08
C ARG A 372 -1.81 -10.83 15.94
N PHE A 373 -1.31 -11.42 17.02
CA PHE A 373 -0.38 -10.75 17.93
C PHE A 373 0.92 -10.42 17.22
N PHE A 374 1.46 -11.33 16.40
CA PHE A 374 2.66 -11.08 15.62
C PHE A 374 2.54 -9.86 14.68
N ILE A 375 1.33 -9.66 14.15
CA ILE A 375 1.00 -8.51 13.31
C ILE A 375 0.85 -7.24 14.17
N THR A 376 -0.07 -7.26 15.14
CA THR A 376 -0.48 -6.04 15.85
C THR A 376 0.52 -5.55 16.90
N ALA A 377 1.33 -6.43 17.48
CA ALA A 377 2.37 -6.03 18.44
C ALA A 377 3.42 -5.12 17.80
N ASN A 378 3.63 -5.25 16.49
CA ASN A 378 4.65 -4.50 15.75
C ASN A 378 4.07 -3.35 14.91
N ASP A 379 2.76 -3.12 14.96
CA ASP A 379 2.09 -2.07 14.19
C ASP A 379 2.25 -0.69 14.84
N LEU A 380 3.31 0.03 14.46
CA LEU A 380 3.63 1.38 14.98
C LEU A 380 2.54 2.43 14.72
N ALA A 381 1.72 2.21 13.69
CA ALA A 381 0.79 3.20 13.18
C ALA A 381 -0.43 3.41 14.10
N ILE A 382 -0.96 2.33 14.67
CA ILE A 382 -2.03 2.42 15.67
C ILE A 382 -1.45 2.67 17.06
N ASN A 383 -0.24 2.18 17.33
CA ASN A 383 0.40 2.23 18.64
C ASN A 383 0.99 3.60 18.98
N SER A 384 1.26 4.47 17.98
CA SER A 384 1.80 5.83 18.15
C SER A 384 0.81 6.88 18.69
N SER A 385 -0.11 6.54 19.59
CA SER A 385 -1.23 7.43 19.92
C SER A 385 -0.85 8.81 20.49
N LEU A 386 0.19 8.90 21.32
CA LEU A 386 0.76 10.15 21.84
C LEU A 386 1.51 10.88 20.74
N SER A 387 2.40 10.17 20.04
CA SER A 387 3.20 10.73 18.95
C SER A 387 2.33 11.29 17.80
N ARG A 388 1.17 10.67 17.52
CA ARG A 388 0.18 11.12 16.53
C ARG A 388 -0.42 12.49 16.82
N GLU A 389 -0.41 12.94 18.07
CA GLU A 389 -0.88 14.29 18.40
C GLU A 389 0.14 15.36 17.97
N GLY A 390 1.39 14.98 17.73
CA GLY A 390 2.46 15.89 17.30
C GLY A 390 2.63 17.05 18.27
N GLU A 391 2.89 18.24 17.74
CA GLU A 391 3.03 19.47 18.52
C GLU A 391 1.78 19.84 19.32
N SER A 392 0.60 19.24 19.07
CA SER A 392 -0.60 19.52 19.87
C SER A 392 -0.69 18.68 21.16
N LEU A 393 0.25 17.76 21.39
CA LEU A 393 0.25 16.88 22.56
C LEU A 393 0.28 17.66 23.89
N TYR A 394 1.00 18.80 23.95
CA TYR A 394 1.06 19.63 25.15
C TYR A 394 -0.33 20.07 25.64
N GLN A 395 -1.29 20.25 24.72
CA GLN A 395 -2.66 20.63 25.07
C GLN A 395 -3.36 19.52 25.85
N THR A 396 -3.09 18.26 25.52
CA THR A 396 -3.63 17.12 26.25
C THR A 396 -2.94 16.94 27.60
N LEU A 397 -1.63 17.20 27.67
CA LEU A 397 -0.84 17.05 28.89
C LEU A 397 -1.08 18.16 29.93
N THR A 398 -1.48 19.35 29.50
CA THR A 398 -1.80 20.49 30.38
C THR A 398 -3.22 20.46 30.94
N LEU A 399 -4.12 19.67 30.34
CA LEU A 399 -5.47 19.48 30.86
C LEU A 399 -5.44 18.61 32.12
N PRO A 400 -6.34 18.86 33.10
CA PRO A 400 -6.44 18.07 34.32
C PRO A 400 -7.13 16.72 34.06
N ILE A 401 -6.49 15.87 33.25
CA ILE A 401 -6.96 14.55 32.87
C ILE A 401 -6.21 13.51 33.69
N SER A 402 -6.93 12.59 34.33
CA SER A 402 -6.25 11.52 35.08
C SER A 402 -5.49 10.58 34.12
N PRO A 403 -4.26 10.14 34.46
CA PRO A 403 -3.49 9.19 33.66
C PRO A 403 -4.27 7.95 33.25
N LYS A 404 -5.10 7.44 34.16
CA LYS A 404 -5.98 6.28 33.96
C LYS A 404 -7.00 6.53 32.85
N GLU A 405 -7.69 7.66 32.87
CA GLU A 405 -8.69 8.01 31.86
C GLU A 405 -8.06 8.22 30.48
N ASN A 406 -6.84 8.78 30.44
CA ASN A 406 -6.08 8.99 29.21
C ASN A 406 -5.70 7.66 28.55
N ILE A 407 -5.15 6.72 29.33
CA ILE A 407 -4.80 5.37 28.85
C ILE A 407 -6.04 4.63 28.36
N LEU A 408 -7.13 4.61 29.14
CA LEU A 408 -8.35 3.89 28.77
C LEU A 408 -9.01 4.47 27.51
N GLY A 409 -9.05 5.80 27.38
CA GLY A 409 -9.62 6.45 26.19
C GLY A 409 -8.87 6.07 24.91
N ARG A 410 -7.53 6.02 24.97
CA ARG A 410 -6.66 5.64 23.83
C ARG A 410 -6.68 4.14 23.56
N ALA A 411 -6.72 3.30 24.60
CA ALA A 411 -6.84 1.86 24.43
C ALA A 411 -8.17 1.51 23.73
N LEU A 412 -9.26 2.19 24.09
CA LEU A 412 -10.57 1.99 23.46
C LEU A 412 -10.58 2.39 21.97
N SER A 413 -9.91 3.49 21.58
CA SER A 413 -9.87 3.92 20.18
C SER A 413 -9.08 2.93 19.32
N ILE A 414 -7.92 2.49 19.82
CA ILE A 414 -7.08 1.47 19.19
C ILE A 414 -7.86 0.15 19.02
N ASN A 415 -8.48 -0.34 20.08
CA ASN A 415 -9.18 -1.62 20.05
C ASN A 415 -10.44 -1.57 19.16
N LEU A 416 -11.17 -0.46 19.13
CA LEU A 416 -12.34 -0.34 18.24
C LEU A 416 -11.93 -0.41 16.76
N VAL A 417 -10.83 0.25 16.39
CA VAL A 417 -10.30 0.17 15.01
C VAL A 417 -9.88 -1.26 14.68
N ASN A 418 -9.14 -1.91 15.58
CA ASN A 418 -8.74 -3.31 15.41
C ASN A 418 -9.95 -4.24 15.31
N LEU A 419 -11.01 -4.00 16.07
CA LEU A 419 -12.24 -4.79 16.03
C LEU A 419 -12.91 -4.68 14.65
N ILE A 420 -13.02 -3.47 14.09
CA ILE A 420 -13.57 -3.27 12.73
C ILE A 420 -12.73 -4.02 11.69
N ILE A 421 -11.40 -3.94 11.78
CA ILE A 421 -10.47 -4.65 10.87
C ILE A 421 -10.63 -6.17 11.03
N ASN A 422 -10.67 -6.67 12.27
CA ASN A 422 -10.80 -8.10 12.57
C ASN A 422 -12.12 -8.67 12.03
N ILE A 423 -13.25 -7.96 12.21
CA ILE A 423 -14.55 -8.38 11.65
C ILE A 423 -14.47 -8.43 10.12
N SER A 424 -13.97 -7.36 9.49
CA SER A 424 -13.86 -7.28 8.03
C SER A 424 -12.99 -8.43 7.49
N PHE A 425 -11.89 -8.74 8.15
CA PHE A 425 -10.98 -9.80 7.73
C PHE A 425 -11.59 -11.19 7.92
N CYS A 426 -12.29 -11.45 9.03
CA CYS A 426 -13.03 -12.70 9.24
C CYS A 426 -14.13 -12.91 8.18
N MET A 427 -14.85 -11.85 7.79
CA MET A 427 -15.81 -11.91 6.68
C MET A 427 -15.13 -12.31 5.36
N VAL A 428 -14.00 -11.68 5.03
CA VAL A 428 -13.22 -12.01 3.82
C VAL A 428 -12.77 -13.47 3.84
N LEU A 429 -12.21 -13.96 4.95
CA LEU A 429 -11.82 -15.37 5.09
C LEU A 429 -13.01 -16.31 4.91
N LYS A 430 -14.17 -16.00 5.50
CA LYS A 430 -15.40 -16.79 5.32
C LYS A 430 -15.82 -16.85 3.84
N PHE A 431 -15.80 -15.73 3.11
CA PHE A 431 -16.22 -15.71 1.71
C PHE A 431 -15.25 -16.43 0.77
N ILE A 432 -13.94 -16.29 0.99
CA ILE A 432 -12.90 -16.89 0.13
C ILE A 432 -12.76 -18.39 0.42
N ILE A 433 -12.69 -18.75 1.70
CA ILE A 433 -12.33 -20.10 2.15
C ILE A 433 -13.57 -20.96 2.45
N LYS A 434 -14.76 -20.35 2.57
CA LYS A 434 -16.03 -21.03 2.89
C LYS A 434 -16.01 -21.78 4.22
N ILE A 435 -15.40 -21.18 5.23
CA ILE A 435 -15.29 -21.74 6.59
C ILE A 435 -16.64 -21.63 7.32
N ASN A 436 -16.94 -22.57 8.23
CA ASN A 436 -18.12 -22.52 9.12
C ASN A 436 -18.16 -21.22 9.96
N ILE A 437 -19.37 -20.73 10.24
CA ILE A 437 -19.60 -19.51 11.04
C ILE A 437 -19.01 -19.62 12.46
N LEU A 438 -19.10 -20.79 13.08
CA LEU A 438 -18.56 -21.02 14.43
C LEU A 438 -17.03 -20.88 14.43
N VAL A 439 -16.35 -21.50 13.48
CA VAL A 439 -14.89 -21.38 13.33
C VAL A 439 -14.48 -19.94 13.05
N SER A 440 -15.24 -19.21 12.21
CA SER A 440 -14.99 -17.78 11.97
C SER A 440 -15.13 -16.94 13.25
N PHE A 441 -16.07 -17.27 14.13
CA PHE A 441 -16.26 -16.59 15.39
C PHE A 441 -15.11 -16.87 16.37
N VAL A 442 -14.64 -18.12 16.42
CA VAL A 442 -13.51 -18.56 17.24
C VAL A 442 -12.20 -17.86 16.81
N ILE A 443 -11.97 -17.72 15.50
CA ILE A 443 -10.85 -16.94 14.95
C ILE A 443 -10.97 -15.46 15.37
N PHE A 444 -12.16 -14.89 15.27
CA PHE A 444 -12.42 -13.51 15.68
C PHE A 444 -12.08 -13.28 17.17
N LEU A 445 -12.45 -14.22 18.05
CA LEU A 445 -12.09 -14.15 19.48
C LEU A 445 -10.57 -14.11 19.70
N GLY A 446 -9.82 -15.02 19.06
CA GLY A 446 -8.35 -15.01 19.13
C GLY A 446 -7.75 -13.68 18.66
N PHE A 447 -8.27 -13.12 17.56
CA PHE A 447 -7.82 -11.82 17.04
C PHE A 447 -8.11 -10.66 17.99
N THR A 448 -9.28 -10.66 18.65
CA THR A 448 -9.62 -9.60 19.61
C THR A 448 -8.73 -9.64 20.85
N LEU A 449 -8.43 -10.83 21.38
CA LEU A 449 -7.51 -11.01 22.51
C LEU A 449 -6.11 -10.48 22.17
N ALA A 450 -5.59 -10.82 20.98
CA ALA A 450 -4.31 -10.32 20.52
C ALA A 450 -4.28 -8.80 20.39
N SER A 451 -5.33 -8.21 19.80
CA SER A 451 -5.40 -6.75 19.65
C SER A 451 -5.39 -6.01 20.99
N LEU A 452 -6.00 -6.61 22.02
CA LEU A 452 -6.07 -6.03 23.36
C LEU A 452 -4.69 -5.99 24.01
N VAL A 453 -3.95 -7.11 24.01
CA VAL A 453 -2.57 -7.15 24.52
C VAL A 453 -1.68 -6.18 23.76
N SER A 454 -1.74 -6.19 22.42
CA SER A 454 -0.92 -5.29 21.60
C SER A 454 -1.24 -3.81 21.80
N SER A 455 -2.49 -3.46 22.14
CA SER A 455 -2.87 -2.06 22.37
C SER A 455 -2.13 -1.45 23.57
N PHE A 456 -2.00 -2.20 24.67
CA PHE A 456 -1.26 -1.75 25.85
C PHE A 456 0.26 -1.79 25.63
N LEU A 457 0.75 -2.82 24.94
CA LEU A 457 2.17 -2.89 24.56
C LEU A 457 2.54 -1.70 23.68
N GLY A 458 1.71 -1.38 22.69
CA GLY A 458 1.87 -0.24 21.81
C GLY A 458 1.86 1.10 22.53
N LEU A 459 0.90 1.32 23.42
CA LEU A 459 0.83 2.53 24.24
C LEU A 459 2.05 2.69 25.14
N LEU A 460 2.62 1.59 25.66
CA LEU A 460 3.83 1.61 26.46
C LEU A 460 5.06 1.97 25.63
N MET A 461 5.20 1.37 24.45
CA MET A 461 6.30 1.67 23.52
C MET A 461 6.27 3.14 23.12
N ASP A 462 5.10 3.64 22.72
CA ASP A 462 4.93 5.04 22.34
C ASP A 462 5.16 6.00 23.51
N ALA A 463 4.72 5.65 24.72
CA ALA A 463 5.02 6.43 25.93
C ALA A 463 6.51 6.45 26.31
N ASN A 464 7.29 5.47 25.88
CA ASN A 464 8.74 5.43 26.13
C ASN A 464 9.54 6.25 25.12
N SER A 465 9.06 6.37 23.89
CA SER A 465 9.72 7.10 22.81
C SER A 465 8.73 7.98 22.07
N VAL A 466 8.17 8.98 22.75
CA VAL A 466 7.21 9.91 22.13
C VAL A 466 7.94 10.77 21.11
N ASN A 467 7.42 10.86 19.89
CA ASN A 467 7.97 11.69 18.82
C ASN A 467 6.92 12.71 18.32
N ILE A 468 7.08 13.97 18.68
CA ILE A 468 6.15 15.05 18.32
C ILE A 468 6.56 15.87 17.09
N HIS A 469 7.85 15.87 16.71
CA HIS A 469 8.40 16.73 15.65
C HIS A 469 8.45 16.06 14.28
N TRP A 470 7.37 15.35 13.91
CA TRP A 470 7.25 14.76 12.57
C TRP A 470 6.75 15.80 11.56
N GLN A 471 7.36 15.85 10.37
CA GLN A 471 6.95 16.79 9.31
C GLN A 471 5.73 16.26 8.52
N LYS A 472 5.56 14.94 8.48
CA LYS A 472 4.44 14.27 7.81
C LYS A 472 4.03 13.05 8.63
N GLU A 473 2.72 12.78 8.72
CA GLU A 473 2.15 11.68 9.51
C GLU A 473 2.76 10.30 9.20
N ARG A 474 3.31 10.09 8.00
CA ARG A 474 3.98 8.83 7.62
C ARG A 474 5.30 8.61 8.36
N ASP A 475 5.96 9.64 8.88
CA ASP A 475 7.23 9.45 9.62
C ASP A 475 7.02 8.65 10.90
N LEU A 476 5.83 8.75 11.50
CA LEU A 476 5.43 7.94 12.65
C LEU A 476 5.26 6.45 12.33
N THR A 477 5.08 6.12 11.04
CA THR A 477 4.87 4.74 10.56
C THR A 477 6.12 4.13 9.96
N LYS A 478 7.19 4.91 9.79
CA LYS A 478 8.46 4.39 9.28
C LYS A 478 9.11 3.55 10.36
N GLY A 479 9.39 2.30 10.03
CA GLY A 479 10.08 1.42 10.95
C GLY A 479 11.51 1.91 11.21
N SER A 480 11.92 2.04 12.47
CA SER A 480 13.33 2.11 12.85
C SER A 480 13.93 0.71 12.85
N SER A 481 15.27 0.59 12.85
CA SER A 481 15.97 -0.70 13.03
C SER A 481 15.55 -1.41 14.31
N GLN A 482 15.12 -0.67 15.34
CA GLN A 482 14.59 -1.21 16.60
C GLN A 482 13.33 -2.06 16.38
N ASN A 483 12.54 -1.78 15.34
CA ASN A 483 11.31 -2.51 15.06
C ASN A 483 11.56 -3.93 14.56
N VAL A 484 12.66 -4.15 13.84
CA VAL A 484 13.11 -5.52 13.51
C VAL A 484 13.49 -6.26 14.79
N GLY A 485 14.13 -5.60 15.75
CA GLY A 485 14.40 -6.16 17.07
C GLY A 485 13.13 -6.56 17.81
N TYR A 486 12.08 -5.71 17.79
CA TYR A 486 10.78 -6.04 18.39
C TYR A 486 10.10 -7.24 17.70
N TYR A 487 10.19 -7.36 16.38
CA TYR A 487 9.72 -8.54 15.66
C TYR A 487 10.42 -9.82 16.13
N VAL A 488 11.75 -9.79 16.26
CA VAL A 488 12.53 -10.95 16.71
C VAL A 488 12.19 -11.32 18.16
N ILE A 489 12.13 -10.34 19.07
CA ILE A 489 11.79 -10.56 20.48
C ILE A 489 10.36 -11.10 20.63
N SER A 490 9.39 -10.52 19.90
CA SER A 490 8.01 -11.01 19.90
C SER A 490 7.91 -12.44 19.34
N GLY A 491 8.70 -12.78 18.32
CA GLY A 491 8.80 -14.15 17.81
C GLY A 491 9.36 -15.13 18.85
N ILE A 492 10.51 -14.82 19.45
CA ILE A 492 11.17 -15.68 20.45
C ILE A 492 10.25 -15.90 21.66
N THR A 493 9.64 -14.84 22.18
CA THR A 493 8.72 -14.94 23.34
C THR A 493 7.52 -15.83 23.02
N MET A 494 6.92 -15.68 21.84
CA MET A 494 5.80 -16.53 21.43
C MET A 494 6.21 -17.99 21.21
N THR A 495 7.41 -18.26 20.68
CA THR A 495 7.94 -19.63 20.57
C THR A 495 8.15 -20.27 21.93
N ILE A 496 8.73 -19.54 22.89
CA ILE A 496 8.94 -20.05 24.26
C ILE A 496 7.59 -20.41 24.90
N VAL A 497 6.62 -19.50 24.86
CA VAL A 497 5.27 -19.74 25.40
C VAL A 497 4.61 -20.93 24.68
N GLY A 498 4.76 -21.03 23.37
CA GLY A 498 4.24 -22.14 22.58
C GLY A 498 4.85 -23.50 22.97
N VAL A 499 6.17 -23.56 23.19
CA VAL A 499 6.86 -24.79 23.64
C VAL A 499 6.36 -25.20 25.03
N PHE A 500 6.26 -24.26 25.98
CA PHE A 500 5.71 -24.58 27.31
C PHE A 500 4.25 -25.02 27.25
N ALA A 501 3.41 -24.36 26.45
CA ALA A 501 2.03 -24.76 26.25
C ALA A 501 1.92 -26.16 25.63
N TYR A 502 2.78 -26.49 24.67
CA TYR A 502 2.86 -27.82 24.06
C TYR A 502 3.31 -28.89 25.06
N LEU A 503 4.34 -28.61 25.87
CA LEU A 503 4.79 -29.52 26.93
C LEU A 503 3.66 -29.80 27.93
N ILE A 504 2.97 -28.76 28.41
CA ILE A 504 1.81 -28.92 29.31
C ILE A 504 0.73 -29.78 28.65
N TYR A 505 0.43 -29.52 27.37
CA TYR A 505 -0.51 -30.34 26.60
C TYR A 505 -0.09 -31.82 26.56
N THR A 506 1.19 -32.12 26.30
CA THR A 506 1.68 -33.51 26.26
C THR A 506 1.62 -34.26 27.59
N PHE A 507 1.79 -33.55 28.72
CA PHE A 507 1.79 -34.17 30.05
C PHE A 507 0.42 -34.19 30.74
N THR A 508 -0.54 -33.36 30.29
CA THR A 508 -1.84 -33.21 30.95
C THR A 508 -2.99 -33.33 29.97
N ASN A 509 -3.59 -32.22 29.54
CA ASN A 509 -4.66 -32.13 28.57
C ASN A 509 -4.69 -30.69 27.97
N ILE A 510 -5.33 -30.51 26.83
CA ILE A 510 -5.46 -29.24 26.11
C ILE A 510 -6.12 -28.15 26.96
N TYR A 511 -7.07 -28.50 27.84
CA TYR A 511 -7.73 -27.54 28.71
C TYR A 511 -6.75 -26.86 29.68
N VAL A 512 -5.79 -27.61 30.21
CA VAL A 512 -4.76 -27.09 31.13
C VAL A 512 -3.77 -26.21 30.37
N GLY A 513 -3.35 -26.64 29.18
CA GLY A 513 -2.50 -25.83 28.29
C GLY A 513 -3.18 -24.52 27.87
N PHE A 514 -4.47 -24.56 27.55
CA PHE A 514 -5.26 -23.38 27.21
C PHE A 514 -5.42 -22.41 28.40
N LEU A 515 -5.72 -22.94 29.59
CA LEU A 515 -5.79 -22.15 30.83
C LEU A 515 -4.46 -21.48 31.15
N PHE A 516 -3.34 -22.17 30.95
CA PHE A 516 -2.01 -21.59 31.10
C PHE A 516 -1.81 -20.39 30.16
N VAL A 517 -2.11 -20.54 28.87
CA VAL A 517 -1.99 -19.43 27.88
C VAL A 517 -2.90 -18.25 28.24
N ILE A 518 -4.16 -18.50 28.61
CA ILE A 518 -5.08 -17.42 29.03
C ILE A 518 -4.58 -16.72 30.29
N SER A 519 -4.09 -17.46 31.28
CA SER A 519 -3.58 -16.87 32.52
C SER A 519 -2.40 -15.93 32.24
N LEU A 520 -1.48 -16.34 31.35
CA LEU A 520 -0.36 -15.51 30.90
C LEU A 520 -0.83 -14.25 30.16
N ILE A 521 -1.85 -14.36 29.30
CA ILE A 521 -2.44 -13.21 28.62
C ILE A 521 -3.00 -12.22 29.65
N ILE A 522 -3.77 -12.68 30.64
CA ILE A 522 -4.35 -11.80 31.68
C ILE A 522 -3.23 -11.12 32.49
N ILE A 523 -2.23 -11.87 32.92
CA ILE A 523 -1.06 -11.35 33.66
C ILE A 523 -0.34 -10.29 32.83
N SER A 524 -0.14 -10.54 31.53
CA SER A 524 0.52 -9.60 30.62
C SER A 524 -0.26 -8.28 30.49
N ILE A 525 -1.59 -8.34 30.39
CA ILE A 525 -2.46 -7.15 30.32
C ILE A 525 -2.34 -6.33 31.60
N ILE A 526 -2.42 -6.98 32.76
CA ILE A 526 -2.31 -6.31 34.07
C ILE A 526 -0.93 -5.64 34.21
N PHE A 527 0.13 -6.35 33.83
CA PHE A 527 1.50 -5.82 33.89
C PHE A 527 1.70 -4.63 32.94
N LEU A 528 1.25 -4.73 31.70
CA LEU A 528 1.36 -3.67 30.69
C LEU A 528 0.54 -2.44 31.10
N TYR A 529 -0.67 -2.63 31.61
CA TYR A 529 -1.50 -1.54 32.11
C TYR A 529 -0.85 -0.81 33.29
N LYS A 530 -0.33 -1.54 34.29
CA LYS A 530 0.39 -0.93 35.43
C LYS A 530 1.64 -0.17 34.98
N SER A 531 2.37 -0.73 34.02
CA SER A 531 3.58 -0.10 33.47
C SER A 531 3.25 1.18 32.69
N CYS A 532 2.19 1.18 31.89
CA CYS A 532 1.67 2.38 31.24
C CYS A 532 1.28 3.44 32.28
N LEU A 533 0.53 3.04 33.31
CA LEU A 533 0.07 3.96 34.35
C LEU A 533 1.23 4.62 35.10
N LYS A 534 2.27 3.86 35.44
CA LYS A 534 3.50 4.40 36.07
C LYS A 534 4.20 5.41 35.16
N LYS A 535 4.26 5.16 33.84
CA LYS A 535 4.89 6.07 32.87
C LYS A 535 4.07 7.36 32.69
N TYR A 536 2.75 7.25 32.56
CA TYR A 536 1.88 8.43 32.42
C TYR A 536 1.83 9.28 33.70
N GLN A 537 1.91 8.67 34.89
CA GLN A 537 2.00 9.40 36.16
C GLN A 537 3.31 10.17 36.32
N LYS A 538 4.42 9.61 35.82
CA LYS A 538 5.72 10.30 35.81
C LYS A 538 5.77 11.49 34.85
N GLY A 539 4.75 11.69 34.01
CA GLY A 539 4.74 12.74 33.01
C GLY A 539 5.74 12.52 31.88
N PHE A 540 5.68 13.39 30.89
CA PHE A 540 6.56 13.39 29.71
C PHE A 540 7.32 14.72 29.67
N TYR A 541 8.20 14.93 30.65
CA TYR A 541 8.87 16.22 30.87
C TYR A 541 9.99 16.54 29.87
N ASP A 542 10.49 15.52 29.15
CA ASP A 542 11.60 15.64 28.19
C ASP A 542 11.14 15.85 26.74
N LEU A 543 9.87 16.27 26.54
CA LEU A 543 9.21 16.36 25.24
C LEU A 543 9.37 17.70 24.53
#